data_AF-A0A9Q3E9Q4-F1
#
_entry.id   AF-A0A9Q3E9Q4-F1
#
_cell.length_a   1.000
_cell.length_b   1.000
_cell.length_c   1.000
_cell.angle_alpha   90.00
_cell.angle_beta   90.00
_cell.angle_gamma   90.00
#
_symmetry.space_group_name_H-M   'P 1'
#
loop_
_entity.id
_entity.type
_entity.pdbx_description
1 polymer ?
#
loop_
_entity_poly.entity_id
_entity_poly.type
_entity_poly.pdbx_seq_one_letter_code
_entity_poly.pdbx_strand_id
1 'polypeptide(L)'
;MFKEEFSITDEDISVRLHSLFIKSENKLYHKMRQDYGKHSWPWWKEQIISKWENDSWRFIMDNYFEEAISNNGRDRPMSWFLKQKDRLTSLHPDMSEAMVHKRILRKCGGDLEHAIRNRFIEPCYG
;
A
#
# COMPACT_ATOMS: atom_id res chain seq x y z
N MET A 1 -11.00 14.02 -22.51
CA MET A 1 -9.73 14.60 -23.02
C MET A 1 -8.62 13.79 -22.38
N PHE A 2 -8.12 12.76 -23.07
CA PHE A 2 -7.05 11.92 -22.53
C PHE A 2 -5.74 12.71 -22.57
N LYS A 3 -5.03 12.70 -21.44
CA LYS A 3 -3.75 13.39 -21.23
C LYS A 3 -2.81 13.10 -22.40
N GLU A 4 -2.27 14.16 -22.98
CA GLU A 4 -1.03 14.07 -23.75
C GLU A 4 -0.02 13.27 -22.90
N GLU A 5 0.42 12.14 -23.45
CA GLU A 5 1.48 11.32 -22.88
C GLU A 5 2.74 12.17 -22.88
N PHE A 6 3.00 12.90 -21.80
CA PHE A 6 4.29 13.51 -21.58
C PHE A 6 5.34 12.39 -21.63
N SER A 7 6.14 12.35 -22.68
CA SER A 7 7.30 11.48 -22.78
C SER A 7 8.36 12.02 -21.82
N ILE A 8 8.20 11.72 -20.53
CA ILE A 8 9.18 12.08 -19.51
C ILE A 8 10.38 11.16 -19.73
N THR A 9 11.55 11.74 -19.96
CA THR A 9 12.77 10.96 -20.16
C THR A 9 13.22 10.33 -18.84
N ASP A 10 13.94 9.21 -18.90
CA ASP A 10 14.54 8.58 -17.71
C ASP A 10 15.44 9.54 -16.92
N GLU A 11 16.05 10.51 -17.61
CA GLU A 11 16.87 11.54 -17.00
C GLU A 11 16.02 12.54 -16.20
N ASP A 12 14.88 12.97 -16.74
CA ASP A 12 13.92 13.82 -16.02
C ASP A 12 13.34 13.12 -14.79
N ILE A 13 13.02 11.83 -14.90
CA ILE A 13 12.54 11.02 -13.77
C ILE A 13 13.63 10.93 -12.70
N SER A 14 14.86 10.59 -13.10
CA SER A 14 15.99 10.42 -12.19
C SER A 14 16.35 11.71 -11.46
N VAL A 15 16.27 12.87 -12.14
CA VAL A 15 16.49 14.18 -11.52
C VAL A 15 15.38 14.49 -10.53
N ARG A 16 14.10 14.22 -10.85
CA ARG A 16 12.99 14.49 -9.95
C ARG A 16 12.93 13.54 -8.76
N LEU A 17 13.53 12.35 -8.87
CA LEU A 17 13.51 11.32 -7.84
C LEU A 17 14.03 11.82 -6.49
N HIS A 18 15.07 12.67 -6.47
CA HIS A 18 15.61 13.25 -5.22
C HIS A 18 14.55 14.07 -4.45
N SER A 19 13.64 14.75 -5.15
CA SER A 19 12.61 15.58 -4.55
C SER A 19 11.48 14.77 -3.88
N LEU A 20 11.37 13.48 -4.25
CA LEU A 20 10.39 12.56 -3.67
C LEU A 20 10.91 11.92 -2.38
N PHE A 21 12.23 11.85 -2.21
CA PHE A 21 12.83 11.30 -1.00
C PHE A 21 12.98 12.36 0.10
N ILE A 22 12.50 12.03 1.29
CA ILE A 22 12.55 12.89 2.47
C ILE A 22 13.73 12.43 3.35
N LYS A 23 14.42 13.34 4.04
CA LYS A 23 15.41 13.05 5.10
C LYS A 23 16.51 12.02 4.70
N SER A 24 16.53 10.85 5.32
CA SER A 24 17.59 9.83 5.23
C SER A 24 17.65 9.17 3.86
N GLU A 25 16.51 9.07 3.21
CA GLU A 25 16.29 8.46 1.91
C GLU A 25 16.91 9.33 0.81
N ASN A 26 16.94 10.64 1.02
CA ASN A 26 17.60 11.58 0.12
C ASN A 26 19.14 11.41 0.15
N LYS A 27 19.71 11.17 1.34
CA LYS A 27 21.15 10.83 1.46
C LYS A 27 21.49 9.54 0.73
N LEU A 28 20.61 8.55 0.79
CA LEU A 28 20.79 7.29 0.07
C LEU A 28 20.75 7.51 -1.45
N TYR A 29 19.81 8.32 -1.95
CA TYR A 29 19.76 8.71 -3.36
C TYR A 29 21.07 9.36 -3.81
N HIS A 30 21.59 10.35 -3.06
CA HIS A 30 22.84 11.01 -3.41
C HIS A 30 24.04 10.05 -3.40
N LYS A 31 24.10 9.15 -2.41
CA LYS A 31 25.13 8.11 -2.35
C LYS A 31 25.05 7.18 -3.57
N MET A 32 23.86 6.68 -3.90
CA MET A 32 23.65 5.82 -5.07
C MET A 32 23.99 6.53 -6.38
N ARG A 33 23.67 7.82 -6.51
CA ARG A 33 24.09 8.65 -7.66
C ARG A 33 25.60 8.82 -7.74
N GLN A 34 26.29 8.92 -6.60
CA GLN A 34 27.75 9.04 -6.56
C GLN A 34 28.43 7.71 -6.92
N ASP A 35 27.94 6.60 -6.39
CA ASP A 35 28.56 5.28 -6.55
C ASP A 35 28.30 4.68 -7.94
N TYR A 36 27.10 4.90 -8.50
CA TYR A 36 26.66 4.26 -9.76
C TYR A 36 26.45 5.25 -10.92
N GLY A 37 26.39 6.56 -10.65
CA GLY A 37 26.24 7.58 -11.70
C GLY A 37 24.81 7.70 -12.25
N LYS A 38 24.70 7.95 -13.56
CA LYS A 38 23.40 8.07 -14.25
C LYS A 38 22.92 6.70 -14.71
N HIS A 39 21.69 6.36 -14.36
CA HIS A 39 21.05 5.11 -14.72
C HIS A 39 19.60 5.32 -15.14
N SER A 40 19.08 4.34 -15.87
CA SER A 40 17.71 4.31 -16.37
C SER A 40 16.68 4.18 -15.24
N TRP A 41 15.43 4.54 -15.53
CA TRP A 41 14.34 4.42 -14.55
C TRP A 41 14.05 2.98 -14.12
N PRO A 42 14.08 1.95 -15.00
CA PRO A 42 13.96 0.56 -14.58
C PRO A 42 14.99 0.16 -13.53
N TRP A 43 16.25 0.59 -13.68
CA TRP A 43 17.30 0.31 -12.69
C TRP A 43 16.99 0.96 -11.35
N TRP A 44 16.55 2.23 -11.35
CA TRP A 44 16.15 2.90 -10.12
C TRP A 44 14.98 2.21 -9.42
N LYS A 45 13.98 1.73 -10.17
CA LYS A 45 12.89 0.94 -9.62
C LYS A 45 13.40 -0.32 -8.93
N GLU A 46 14.29 -1.07 -9.56
CA GLU A 46 14.88 -2.27 -8.97
C GLU A 46 15.64 -1.97 -7.67
N GLN A 47 16.42 -0.89 -7.62
CA GLN A 47 17.12 -0.47 -6.40
C GLN A 47 16.16 -0.08 -5.28
N ILE A 48 15.07 0.63 -5.62
CA ILE A 48 14.03 1.01 -4.66
C ILE A 48 13.34 -0.24 -4.10
N ILE A 49 12.89 -1.13 -4.98
CA ILE A 49 12.24 -2.38 -4.59
C ILE A 49 13.18 -3.22 -3.72
N SER A 50 14.43 -3.42 -4.15
CA SER A 50 15.42 -4.19 -3.39
C SER A 50 15.68 -3.60 -1.99
N LYS A 51 15.71 -2.27 -1.87
CA LYS A 51 16.01 -1.62 -0.60
C LYS A 51 14.82 -1.64 0.37
N TRP A 52 13.62 -1.32 -0.11
CA TRP A 52 12.45 -1.07 0.73
C TRP A 52 11.42 -2.20 0.72
N GLU A 53 11.43 -3.07 -0.27
CA GLU A 53 10.56 -4.25 -0.37
C GLU A 53 11.34 -5.55 -0.07
N ASN A 54 12.14 -5.51 0.99
CA ASN A 54 12.83 -6.70 1.49
C ASN A 54 11.92 -7.55 2.41
N ASP A 55 12.30 -8.79 2.66
CA ASP A 55 11.51 -9.72 3.48
C ASP A 55 11.23 -9.18 4.90
N SER A 56 12.13 -8.37 5.46
CA SER A 56 11.91 -7.72 6.75
C SER A 56 10.77 -6.69 6.69
N TRP A 57 10.70 -5.89 5.63
CA TRP A 57 9.58 -4.96 5.43
C TRP A 57 8.27 -5.70 5.25
N ARG A 58 8.26 -6.79 4.44
CA ARG A 58 7.07 -7.63 4.24
C ARG A 58 6.58 -8.20 5.56
N PHE A 59 7.49 -8.76 6.37
CA PHE A 59 7.19 -9.27 7.70
C PHE A 59 6.63 -8.19 8.64
N ILE A 60 7.23 -7.00 8.67
CA ILE A 60 6.75 -5.88 9.49
C ILE A 60 5.35 -5.44 9.06
N MET A 61 5.09 -5.32 7.76
CA MET A 61 3.78 -4.91 7.25
C MET A 61 2.70 -5.97 7.49
N ASP A 62 3.04 -7.25 7.37
CA ASP A 62 2.13 -8.35 7.69
C ASP A 62 1.75 -8.32 9.17
N ASN A 63 2.72 -8.18 10.08
CA ASN A 63 2.45 -8.00 11.51
C ASN A 63 1.58 -6.78 11.79
N TYR A 64 1.87 -5.64 11.15
CA TYR A 64 1.05 -4.43 11.30
C TYR A 64 -0.39 -4.59 10.84
N PHE A 65 -0.65 -5.46 9.85
CA PHE A 65 -2.00 -5.82 9.45
C PHE A 65 -2.62 -6.81 10.43
N GLU A 66 -1.85 -7.82 10.88
CA GLU A 66 -2.35 -8.85 11.77
C GLU A 66 -2.75 -8.30 13.16
N GLU A 67 -2.00 -7.33 13.69
CA GLU A 67 -2.30 -6.64 14.95
C GLU A 67 -3.37 -5.56 14.82
N ALA A 68 -3.69 -5.12 13.59
CA ALA A 68 -4.67 -4.06 13.37
C ALA A 68 -6.10 -4.60 13.56
N ILE A 69 -6.63 -4.42 14.77
CA ILE A 69 -8.05 -4.66 15.08
C ILE A 69 -8.78 -3.32 15.01
N SER A 70 -9.94 -3.27 14.34
CA SER A 70 -10.76 -2.05 14.27
C SER A 70 -11.32 -1.74 15.66
N ASN A 71 -11.06 -0.53 16.16
CA ASN A 71 -11.73 -0.05 17.36
C ASN A 71 -12.86 0.89 16.96
N ASN A 72 -14.09 0.37 16.97
CA ASN A 72 -15.31 1.06 16.55
C ASN A 72 -15.60 2.38 17.31
N GLY A 73 -14.91 2.63 18.43
CA GLY A 73 -15.05 3.88 19.21
C GLY A 73 -13.90 4.89 19.03
N ARG A 74 -12.80 4.55 18.38
CA ARG A 74 -11.61 5.41 18.27
C ARG A 74 -11.19 5.71 16.83
N ASP A 75 -11.38 4.76 15.92
CA ASP A 75 -10.91 4.89 14.55
C ASP A 75 -11.98 5.48 13.63
N ARG A 76 -11.57 6.37 12.71
CA ARG A 76 -12.44 6.77 11.58
C ARG A 76 -12.52 5.59 10.60
N PRO A 77 -13.69 4.94 10.41
CA PRO A 77 -13.76 3.65 9.71
C PRO A 77 -13.18 3.69 8.30
N MET A 78 -13.47 4.75 7.54
CA MET A 78 -12.97 4.91 6.17
C MET A 78 -11.44 5.03 6.11
N SER A 79 -10.85 5.85 6.99
CA SER A 79 -9.39 6.03 7.02
C SER A 79 -8.68 4.75 7.44
N TRP A 80 -9.25 4.02 8.41
CA TRP A 80 -8.70 2.76 8.86
C TRP A 80 -8.79 1.70 7.76
N PHE A 81 -9.94 1.58 7.10
CA PHE A 81 -10.15 0.67 5.98
C PHE A 81 -9.17 0.92 4.84
N LEU A 82 -9.05 2.18 4.38
CA LEU A 82 -8.12 2.55 3.31
C LEU A 82 -6.68 2.17 3.67
N LYS A 83 -6.26 2.44 4.92
CA LYS A 83 -4.93 2.05 5.40
C LYS A 83 -4.69 0.53 5.35
N GLN A 84 -5.69 -0.29 5.71
CA GLN A 84 -5.56 -1.75 5.62
C GLN A 84 -5.59 -2.25 4.17
N LYS A 85 -6.39 -1.61 3.30
CA LYS A 85 -6.42 -1.90 1.86
C LYS A 85 -5.06 -1.62 1.23
N ASP A 86 -4.46 -0.46 1.52
CA ASP A 86 -3.13 -0.11 1.01
C ASP A 86 -2.07 -1.12 1.45
N ARG A 87 -2.08 -1.55 2.72
CA ARG A 87 -1.16 -2.59 3.21
C ARG A 87 -1.31 -3.92 2.47
N LEU A 88 -2.54 -4.42 2.34
CA LEU A 88 -2.80 -5.72 1.72
C LEU A 88 -2.49 -5.72 0.22
N THR A 89 -2.86 -4.66 -0.49
CA THR A 89 -2.55 -4.52 -1.93
C THR A 89 -1.06 -4.36 -2.19
N SER A 90 -0.32 -3.77 -1.25
CA SER A 90 1.15 -3.66 -1.33
C SER A 90 1.85 -4.99 -1.02
N LEU A 91 1.32 -5.81 -0.12
CA LEU A 91 1.86 -7.13 0.23
C LEU A 91 1.47 -8.22 -0.78
N HIS A 92 0.28 -8.10 -1.35
CA HIS A 92 -0.33 -9.10 -2.22
C HIS A 92 -0.97 -8.43 -3.43
N PRO A 93 -0.17 -7.97 -4.42
CA PRO A 93 -0.68 -7.28 -5.60
C PRO A 93 -1.62 -8.15 -6.43
N ASP A 94 -1.46 -9.48 -6.39
CA ASP A 94 -2.28 -10.44 -7.12
C ASP A 94 -3.59 -10.82 -6.39
N MET A 95 -3.83 -10.28 -5.19
CA MET A 95 -5.02 -10.58 -4.40
C MET A 95 -6.25 -9.90 -5.00
N SER A 96 -7.34 -10.64 -5.18
CA SER A 96 -8.60 -10.07 -5.64
C SER A 96 -9.16 -9.06 -4.64
N GLU A 97 -9.81 -8.01 -5.14
CA GLU A 97 -10.41 -6.98 -4.29
C GLU A 97 -11.42 -7.56 -3.28
N ALA A 98 -12.20 -8.56 -3.70
CA ALA A 98 -13.12 -9.27 -2.81
C ALA A 98 -12.39 -9.97 -1.63
N MET A 99 -11.21 -10.55 -1.88
CA MET A 99 -10.41 -11.18 -0.84
C MET A 99 -9.79 -10.16 0.10
N VAL A 100 -9.30 -9.02 -0.43
CA VAL A 100 -8.83 -7.89 0.38
C VAL A 100 -9.92 -7.43 1.34
N HIS A 101 -11.13 -7.17 0.82
CA HIS A 101 -12.26 -6.74 1.64
C HIS A 101 -12.62 -7.77 2.71
N LYS A 102 -12.63 -9.07 2.37
CA LYS A 102 -12.92 -10.14 3.33
C LYS A 102 -11.87 -10.23 4.45
N ARG A 103 -10.57 -10.06 4.14
CA ARG A 103 -9.51 -10.03 5.16
C ARG A 103 -9.67 -8.83 6.09
N ILE A 104 -10.00 -7.66 5.57
CA ILE A 104 -10.23 -6.45 6.39
C ILE A 104 -11.46 -6.62 7.27
N LEU A 105 -12.57 -7.15 6.73
CA LEU A 105 -13.80 -7.38 7.49
C LEU A 105 -13.59 -8.28 8.71
N ARG A 106 -12.76 -9.33 8.59
CA ARG A 106 -12.39 -10.20 9.73
C ARG A 106 -11.72 -9.44 10.88
N LYS A 107 -11.06 -8.31 10.60
CA LYS A 107 -10.42 -7.46 11.60
C LYS A 107 -11.39 -6.47 12.27
N CYS A 108 -12.63 -6.37 11.79
CA CYS A 108 -13.68 -5.51 12.36
C CYS A 108 -14.45 -6.13 13.54
N GLY A 109 -14.10 -7.36 13.94
CA GLY A 109 -14.79 -8.09 14.99
C GLY A 109 -16.10 -8.75 14.52
N GLY A 110 -16.53 -9.77 15.24
CA GLY A 110 -17.66 -10.62 14.88
C GLY A 110 -18.99 -9.87 14.71
N ASP A 111 -19.22 -8.78 15.46
CA ASP A 111 -20.48 -8.03 15.42
C ASP A 111 -20.72 -7.34 14.07
N LEU A 112 -19.67 -6.80 13.43
CA LEU A 112 -19.80 -6.17 12.12
C LEU A 112 -19.97 -7.21 11.01
N GLU A 113 -19.20 -8.30 11.08
CA GLU A 113 -19.32 -9.42 10.14
C GLU A 113 -20.72 -10.06 10.23
N HIS A 114 -21.23 -10.22 11.46
CA HIS A 114 -22.57 -10.75 11.74
C HIS A 114 -23.66 -9.79 11.28
N ALA A 115 -23.55 -8.48 11.56
CA ALA A 115 -24.51 -7.47 11.12
C ALA A 115 -24.59 -7.34 9.59
N ILE A 116 -23.45 -7.44 8.90
CA ILE A 116 -23.41 -7.44 7.43
C ILE A 116 -24.06 -8.71 6.88
N ARG A 117 -23.73 -9.89 7.45
CA ARG A 117 -24.32 -11.17 7.02
C ARG A 117 -25.83 -11.22 7.24
N ASN A 118 -26.32 -10.70 8.36
CA ASN A 118 -27.73 -10.72 8.72
C ASN A 118 -28.57 -9.68 7.97
N ARG A 119 -27.99 -8.57 7.48
CA ARG A 119 -28.70 -7.59 6.65
C ARG A 119 -29.13 -8.12 5.29
N PHE A 120 -28.51 -9.20 4.81
CA PHE A 120 -28.95 -9.89 3.58
C PHE A 120 -30.09 -10.88 3.83
N ILE A 121 -30.52 -11.07 5.08
CA ILE A 121 -31.73 -11.79 5.43
C ILE A 121 -32.80 -10.71 5.62
N GLU A 122 -33.50 -10.32 4.55
CA GLU A 122 -34.76 -9.61 4.74
C GLU A 122 -35.69 -10.51 5.56
N PRO A 123 -36.34 -10.01 6.62
CA PRO A 123 -37.45 -10.73 7.20
C PRO A 123 -38.53 -10.81 6.13
N CYS A 124 -38.74 -12.02 5.59
CA CYS A 124 -39.99 -12.34 4.91
C CYS A 124 -41.12 -12.15 5.92
N TYR A 125 -41.74 -10.97 5.92
CA TYR A 125 -43.02 -10.77 6.57
C TYR A 125 -44.08 -11.46 5.70
N GLY A 126 -44.48 -12.66 6.12
CA GLY A 126 -45.67 -13.37 5.67
C GLY A 126 -46.69 -13.42 6.79
#